data_AF-A0A0D0CFV1-F1
#
_entry.id   AF-A0A0D0CFV1-F1
#
_cell.length_a   1.000
_cell.length_b   1.000
_cell.length_c   1.000
_cell.angle_alpha   90.00
_cell.angle_beta   90.00
_cell.angle_gamma   90.00
#
_symmetry.space_group_name_H-M   'P 1'
#
loop_
_entity.id
_entity.type
_entity.pdbx_description
1 polymer ?
#
loop_
_entity_poly.entity_id
_entity_poly.type
_entity_poly.pdbx_seq_one_letter_code
_entity_poly.pdbx_strand_id
1 'polypeptide(L)'
;CDPTVENCCCRHMLYNKPDFINVKSMLELACASEGVRVLFLPKFHCKLNFIELCWGHAKRTYRQYPASSKEEELARNVVDALQSVTLDHMRK
;
A
#
# COMPACT_ATOMS: atom_id res chain seq x y z
N CYS A 1 23.02 0.66 6.29
CA CYS A 1 23.81 1.12 7.45
C CYS A 1 23.51 0.21 8.61
N ASP A 2 24.52 -0.20 9.36
CA ASP A 2 24.32 -0.91 10.61
C ASP A 2 23.45 -0.04 11.53
N PRO A 3 22.29 -0.53 12.02
CA PRO A 3 21.40 0.27 12.87
C PRO A 3 22.01 0.63 14.22
N THR A 4 23.13 0.02 14.60
CA THR A 4 23.85 0.30 15.84
C THR A 4 24.84 1.47 15.72
N VAL A 5 25.11 1.97 14.50
CA VAL A 5 26.11 3.01 14.25
C VAL A 5 25.44 4.35 13.97
N GLU A 6 25.35 5.20 15.00
CA GLU A 6 24.66 6.50 14.99
C GLU A 6 25.20 7.50 13.94
N ASN A 7 26.50 7.43 13.61
CA ASN A 7 27.18 8.37 12.71
C ASN A 7 27.69 7.70 11.42
N CYS A 8 26.95 6.72 10.89
CA CYS A 8 27.37 6.01 9.68
C CYS A 8 27.34 6.88 8.41
N CYS A 9 26.37 7.79 8.28
CA CYS A 9 26.25 8.73 7.15
C CYS A 9 25.31 9.89 7.49
N CYS A 10 25.42 11.00 6.75
CA CYS A 10 24.56 12.18 6.95
C CYS A 10 23.06 11.83 6.94
N ARG A 11 22.65 10.89 6.08
CA ARG A 11 21.25 10.43 6.01
C ARG A 11 20.81 9.77 7.32
N HIS A 12 21.61 8.86 7.87
CA HIS A 12 21.27 8.17 9.13
C HIS A 12 21.24 9.15 10.30
N MET A 13 22.23 10.06 10.36
CA MET A 13 22.26 11.12 11.36
C MET A 13 21.00 11.98 11.31
N LEU A 14 20.64 12.53 10.15
CA LEU A 14 19.47 13.40 9.99
C LEU A 14 18.16 12.68 10.31
N TYR A 15 18.00 11.44 9.84
CA TYR A 15 16.78 10.66 10.07
C TYR A 15 16.54 10.35 11.55
N ASN A 16 17.61 10.29 12.35
CA ASN A 16 17.53 9.98 13.78
C ASN A 16 17.51 11.23 14.68
N LYS A 17 17.56 12.45 14.13
CA LYS A 17 17.50 13.64 14.98
C LYS A 17 16.08 13.87 15.52
N PRO A 18 15.94 14.35 16.76
CA PRO A 18 14.63 14.54 17.40
C PRO A 18 13.68 15.50 16.65
N ASP A 19 14.22 16.51 15.98
CA ASP A 19 13.47 17.47 15.17
C ASP A 19 12.90 16.86 13.88
N PHE A 20 13.45 15.75 13.38
CA PHE A 20 12.88 15.01 12.25
C PHE A 20 11.94 13.90 12.71
N ILE A 21 12.27 13.18 13.78
CA ILE A 21 11.44 12.06 14.28
C ILE A 21 10.08 12.55 14.81
N ASN A 22 10.07 13.69 15.53
CA ASN A 22 8.87 14.16 16.23
C ASN A 22 7.94 15.03 15.37
N VAL A 23 8.24 15.17 14.06
CA VAL A 23 7.43 15.96 13.14
C VAL A 23 6.55 15.04 12.31
N LYS A 24 5.25 15.35 12.29
CA LYS A 24 4.30 14.65 11.42
C LYS A 24 4.64 14.93 9.96
N SER A 25 4.62 13.89 9.14
CA SER A 25 4.77 14.03 7.70
C SER A 25 3.60 14.82 7.07
N MET A 26 3.83 15.40 5.89
CA MET A 26 2.77 16.06 5.12
C MET A 26 1.56 15.14 4.86
N LEU A 27 1.81 13.84 4.64
CA LEU A 27 0.75 12.85 4.47
C LEU A 27 -0.09 12.69 5.74
N GLU A 28 0.56 12.60 6.91
CA GLU A 28 -0.16 12.51 8.19
C GLU A 28 -0.98 13.76 8.47
N LEU A 29 -0.46 14.95 8.14
CA LEU A 29 -1.19 16.20 8.30
C LEU A 29 -2.41 16.26 7.38
N ALA A 30 -2.25 15.90 6.10
CA ALA A 30 -3.34 15.87 5.13
C ALA A 30 -4.41 14.82 5.47
N CYS A 31 -4.02 13.63 5.95
CA CYS A 31 -5.01 12.66 6.40
C CYS A 31 -5.70 13.11 7.70
N ALA A 32 -4.97 13.72 8.63
CA ALA A 32 -5.53 14.22 9.88
C ALA A 32 -6.54 15.35 9.66
N SER A 33 -6.37 16.22 8.65
CA SER A 33 -7.37 17.25 8.31
C SER A 33 -8.69 16.64 7.83
N GLU A 34 -8.64 15.45 7.24
CA GLU A 34 -9.82 14.67 6.83
C GLU A 34 -10.31 13.70 7.92
N GLY A 35 -9.74 13.74 9.14
CA GLY A 35 -10.09 12.83 10.23
C GLY A 35 -9.62 11.38 10.05
N VAL A 36 -8.71 11.12 9.09
CA VAL A 36 -8.18 9.80 8.77
C VAL A 36 -6.81 9.60 9.41
N ARG A 37 -6.58 8.41 9.99
CA ARG A 37 -5.27 8.03 10.52
C ARG A 37 -4.45 7.29 9.48
N VAL A 38 -3.19 7.69 9.32
CA VAL A 38 -2.22 6.98 8.47
C VAL A 38 -1.69 5.76 9.21
N LEU A 39 -1.66 4.61 8.53
CA LEU A 39 -1.01 3.40 9.00
C LEU A 39 0.24 3.15 8.17
N PHE A 40 1.42 3.27 8.77
CA PHE A 40 2.69 2.95 8.12
C PHE A 40 3.00 1.46 8.29
N LEU A 41 3.10 0.74 7.17
CA LEU A 41 3.50 -0.65 7.14
C LEU A 41 5.02 -0.80 6.93
N PRO A 42 5.65 -1.86 7.48
CA PRO A 42 7.07 -2.13 7.24
C PRO A 42 7.39 -2.29 5.74
N LYS A 43 8.49 -1.66 5.31
CA LYS A 43 8.95 -1.73 3.91
C LYS A 43 9.29 -3.16 3.52
N PHE A 44 8.85 -3.61 2.34
CA PHE A 44 9.06 -4.96 1.82
C PHE A 44 8.31 -6.07 2.60
N HIS A 45 7.26 -5.71 3.34
CA HIS A 45 6.34 -6.66 3.97
C HIS A 45 4.94 -6.58 3.34
N CYS A 46 4.83 -6.85 2.03
CA CYS A 46 3.55 -6.83 1.30
C CYS A 46 2.47 -7.76 1.91
N LYS A 47 2.87 -8.87 2.54
CA LYS A 47 1.98 -9.76 3.32
C LYS A 47 1.20 -9.07 4.45
N LEU A 48 1.66 -7.92 4.94
CA LEU A 48 0.98 -7.13 5.96
C LEU A 48 0.02 -6.10 5.35
N ASN A 49 0.08 -5.87 4.04
CA ASN A 49 -0.80 -4.95 3.35
C ASN A 49 -2.03 -5.69 2.82
N PHE A 50 -3.17 -5.46 3.46
CA PHE A 50 -4.42 -6.13 3.17
C PHE A 50 -4.86 -6.00 1.70
N ILE A 51 -4.53 -4.88 1.03
CA ILE A 51 -4.89 -4.66 -0.37
C ILE A 51 -4.31 -5.70 -1.33
N GLU A 52 -3.19 -6.34 -0.98
CA GLU A 52 -2.56 -7.38 -1.80
C GLU A 52 -3.44 -8.64 -1.92
N LEU A 53 -4.21 -8.96 -0.87
CA LEU A 53 -5.17 -10.06 -0.90
C LEU A 53 -6.32 -9.76 -1.88
N CYS A 54 -6.86 -8.53 -1.82
CA CYS A 54 -7.89 -8.07 -2.76
C CYS A 54 -7.40 -8.14 -4.20
N TRP A 55 -6.19 -7.64 -4.47
CA TRP A 55 -5.58 -7.73 -5.79
C TRP A 55 -5.33 -9.17 -6.23
N GLY A 56 -4.92 -10.05 -5.32
CA GLY A 56 -4.73 -11.47 -5.60
C GLY A 56 -6.03 -12.14 -6.06
N HIS A 57 -7.14 -11.86 -5.37
CA HIS A 57 -8.46 -12.37 -5.75
C HIS A 57 -8.93 -11.80 -7.08
N ALA A 58 -8.91 -10.47 -7.24
CA ALA A 58 -9.34 -9.82 -8.47
C ALA A 58 -8.53 -10.30 -9.69
N LYS A 59 -7.20 -10.44 -9.57
CA LYS A 59 -6.36 -10.97 -10.66
C LYS A 59 -6.69 -12.43 -10.99
N ARG A 60 -7.06 -13.25 -10.01
CA ARG A 60 -7.51 -14.63 -10.24
C ARG A 60 -8.81 -14.65 -11.06
N THR A 61 -9.78 -13.83 -10.70
CA THR A 61 -11.05 -13.69 -11.44
C THR A 61 -10.79 -13.17 -12.84
N TYR A 62 -10.00 -12.11 -12.99
CA TYR A 62 -9.68 -11.50 -14.28
C TYR A 62 -9.08 -12.51 -15.27
N ARG A 63 -8.20 -13.40 -14.81
CA ARG A 63 -7.57 -14.45 -15.65
C ARG A 63 -8.56 -15.46 -16.23
N GLN A 64 -9.81 -15.49 -15.75
CA GLN A 64 -10.86 -16.35 -16.28
C GLN A 64 -11.61 -15.70 -17.45
N TYR A 65 -11.43 -14.39 -17.67
CA TYR A 65 -12.06 -13.69 -18.78
C TYR A 65 -11.36 -13.97 -20.11
N PRO A 66 -12.08 -13.83 -21.25
CA PRO A 66 -11.48 -13.90 -22.57
C PRO A 66 -10.35 -12.88 -22.73
N ALA A 67 -9.30 -13.27 -23.46
CA ALA A 67 -8.24 -12.34 -23.83
C ALA A 67 -8.79 -11.25 -24.75
N SER A 68 -8.39 -10.01 -24.51
CA SER A 68 -8.72 -8.87 -25.35
C SER A 68 -7.50 -7.98 -25.55
N SER A 69 -7.44 -7.28 -26.68
CA SER A 69 -6.49 -6.21 -26.96
C SER A 69 -7.13 -4.82 -26.91
N LYS A 70 -8.45 -4.73 -26.71
CA LYS A 70 -9.18 -3.46 -26.67
C LYS A 70 -9.17 -2.89 -25.26
N GLU A 71 -8.75 -1.64 -25.12
CA GLU A 71 -8.64 -0.97 -23.83
C GLU A 71 -9.97 -0.92 -23.08
N GLU A 72 -11.10 -0.71 -23.78
CA GLU A 72 -12.42 -0.62 -23.16
C GLU A 72 -12.87 -1.96 -22.56
N GLU A 73 -12.50 -3.07 -23.19
CA GLU A 73 -12.78 -4.41 -22.68
C GLU A 73 -11.86 -4.73 -21.49
N LEU A 74 -10.56 -4.39 -21.58
CA LEU A 74 -9.61 -4.55 -20.48
C LEU A 74 -10.05 -3.75 -19.24
N ALA A 75 -10.44 -2.49 -19.41
CA ALA A 75 -10.89 -1.61 -18.31
C ALA A 75 -12.15 -2.16 -17.64
N ARG A 76 -13.15 -2.58 -18.42
CA ARG A 76 -14.38 -3.19 -17.89
C ARG A 76 -14.10 -4.47 -17.12
N ASN A 77 -13.28 -5.35 -17.68
CA ASN A 77 -12.88 -6.59 -17.04
C ASN A 77 -12.16 -6.35 -15.70
N VAL A 78 -11.32 -5.31 -15.60
CA VAL A 78 -10.67 -4.96 -14.32
C VAL A 78 -11.71 -4.52 -13.29
N VAL A 79 -12.67 -3.68 -13.67
CA VAL A 79 -13.75 -3.23 -12.78
C VAL A 79 -14.60 -4.41 -12.31
N ASP A 80 -15.04 -5.27 -13.22
CA ASP A 80 -15.86 -6.44 -12.91
C ASP A 80 -15.12 -7.41 -11.98
N ALA A 81 -13.82 -7.65 -12.23
CA ALA A 81 -12.99 -8.48 -11.37
C ALA A 81 -12.83 -7.89 -9.96
N LEU A 82 -12.68 -6.57 -9.83
CA LEU A 82 -12.58 -5.90 -8.53
C LEU A 82 -13.90 -5.98 -7.75
N GLN A 83 -15.04 -5.84 -8.44
CA GLN A 83 -16.37 -5.97 -7.84
C GLN A 83 -16.67 -7.38 -7.32
N SER A 84 -15.96 -8.41 -7.82
CA SER A 84 -16.08 -9.78 -7.31
C SER A 84 -15.49 -10.00 -5.91
N VAL A 85 -14.66 -9.07 -5.41
CA VAL A 85 -14.03 -9.18 -4.09
C VAL A 85 -15.03 -8.85 -2.98
N THR A 86 -15.63 -9.89 -2.40
CA THR A 86 -16.55 -9.75 -1.24
C THR A 86 -15.84 -9.49 0.09
N LEU A 87 -16.58 -8.96 1.07
CA LEU A 87 -16.09 -8.76 2.45
C LEU A 87 -15.65 -10.07 3.14
N ASP A 88 -16.23 -11.21 2.76
CA ASP A 88 -15.84 -12.50 3.31
C ASP A 88 -14.45 -12.94 2.86
N HIS A 89 -14.04 -12.54 1.66
CA HIS A 89 -12.65 -12.69 1.23
C HIS A 89 -11.72 -11.78 2.03
N MET A 90 -12.24 -10.68 2.59
CA MET A 90 -11.44 -9.69 3.31
C MET A 90 -11.25 -9.97 4.80
N ARG A 91 -12.13 -10.77 5.40
CA ARG A 91 -12.15 -11.04 6.84
C ARG A 91 -11.46 -12.36 7.23
N LYS A 92 -10.87 -13.07 6.26
CA LYS A 92 -10.09 -14.30 6.46
C LYS A 92 -8.62 -13.96 6.59
#